data_AF-A0A3S0LAT5-F1
#
_entry.id   AF-A0A3S0LAT5-F1
#
_cell.length_a   1.000
_cell.length_b   1.000
_cell.length_c   1.000
_cell.angle_alpha   90.00
_cell.angle_beta   90.00
_cell.angle_gamma   90.00
#
_symmetry.space_group_name_H-M   'P 1'
#
loop_
_entity.id
_entity.type
_entity.pdbx_description
1 polymer ?
#
loop_
_entity_poly.entity_id
_entity_poly.type
_entity_poly.pdbx_seq_one_letter_code
_entity_poly.pdbx_strand_id
1 'polypeptide(L)'
;MSFNTVYSDLECPFCKVKVTSGVGFQVGAIENKNYKIGDKLNWDGSKCRPSVRPADGNIKSIGYFNCDNIRCSTWQDCYPQIQQALVTVENDIITDVCVFHERREGQNFDIIEPNGLS
;
A
#
# COMPACT_ATOMS: atom_id res chain seq x y z
N MET A 1 -10.59 9.31 -5.17
CA MET A 1 -10.64 7.86 -4.87
C MET A 1 -10.41 7.72 -3.37
N SER A 2 -11.26 7.00 -2.63
CA SER A 2 -11.06 6.81 -1.18
C SER A 2 -10.03 5.71 -0.92
N PHE A 3 -9.22 5.85 0.12
CA PHE A 3 -8.20 4.88 0.53
C PHE A 3 -8.00 4.98 2.04
N ASN A 4 -7.53 3.91 2.67
CA ASN A 4 -7.04 3.96 4.04
C ASN A 4 -5.55 4.32 4.03
N THR A 5 -5.04 4.85 5.13
CA THR A 5 -3.62 5.19 5.27
C THR A 5 -3.00 4.36 6.38
N VAL A 6 -1.85 3.75 6.12
CA VAL A 6 -1.02 3.12 7.16
C VAL A 6 0.27 3.92 7.36
N TYR A 7 0.55 4.29 8.61
CA TYR A 7 1.80 4.89 9.04
C TYR A 7 2.74 3.79 9.52
N SER A 8 3.97 3.80 9.01
CA SER A 8 4.99 2.78 9.28
C SER A 8 6.37 3.43 9.35
N ASP A 9 7.41 2.61 9.50
CA ASP A 9 8.81 3.02 9.38
C ASP A 9 9.35 2.90 7.94
N LEU A 10 8.46 2.84 6.94
CA LEU A 10 8.84 2.80 5.53
C LEU A 10 9.73 3.99 5.17
N GLU A 11 10.88 3.70 4.58
CA GLU A 11 11.78 4.71 4.02
C GLU A 11 11.66 4.78 2.50
N CYS A 12 11.82 5.98 1.95
CA CYS A 12 11.98 6.13 0.52
C CYS A 12 13.20 5.32 0.05
N PRO A 13 13.06 4.42 -0.93
CA PRO A 13 14.16 3.56 -1.39
C PRO A 13 15.33 4.36 -1.97
N PHE A 14 15.10 5.59 -2.43
CA PHE A 14 16.09 6.45 -3.08
C PHE A 14 16.87 7.34 -2.11
N CYS A 15 16.20 8.14 -1.26
CA CYS A 15 16.90 9.05 -0.33
C CYS A 15 16.96 8.55 1.12
N LYS A 16 16.37 7.39 1.42
CA LYS A 16 16.33 6.80 2.78
C LYS A 16 15.65 7.67 3.83
N VAL A 17 14.92 8.71 3.42
CA VAL A 17 14.10 9.51 4.33
C VAL A 17 12.81 8.76 4.61
N LYS A 18 12.43 8.69 5.88
CA LYS A 18 11.17 8.11 6.34
C LYS A 18 9.97 8.78 5.67
N VAL A 19 9.01 7.97 5.26
CA VAL A 19 7.72 8.39 4.70
C VAL A 19 6.76 8.66 5.85
N THR A 20 6.59 9.93 6.19
CA THR A 20 5.70 10.43 7.25
C THR A 20 4.28 10.70 6.77
N SER A 21 4.08 10.91 5.46
CA SER A 21 2.75 11.06 4.84
C SER A 21 1.92 9.77 4.84
N GLY A 22 2.56 8.63 5.11
CA GLY A 22 1.93 7.31 5.16
C GLY A 22 1.74 6.66 3.78
N VAL A 23 1.28 5.42 3.81
CA VAL A 23 0.98 4.63 2.61
C VAL A 23 -0.53 4.51 2.45
N GLY A 24 -1.06 5.01 1.33
CA GLY A 24 -2.46 4.84 0.95
C GLY A 24 -2.71 3.43 0.40
N PHE A 25 -3.65 2.68 0.95
CA PHE A 25 -3.99 1.31 0.53
C PHE A 25 -5.49 1.08 0.57
N GLN A 26 -5.96 0.04 -0.14
CA GLN A 26 -7.39 -0.26 -0.27
C GLN A 26 -7.71 -1.68 0.20
N VAL A 27 -7.65 -1.89 1.51
CA VAL A 27 -8.08 -3.13 2.16
C VAL A 27 -9.00 -2.82 3.35
N GLY A 28 -10.01 -3.67 3.56
CA GLY A 28 -11.04 -3.50 4.59
C GLY A 28 -12.09 -2.49 4.15
N ALA A 29 -12.79 -1.89 5.12
CA ALA A 29 -13.71 -0.78 4.93
C ALA A 29 -12.95 0.47 4.44
N ILE A 30 -13.28 0.96 3.25
CA ILE A 30 -12.58 2.07 2.59
C ILE A 30 -13.20 3.41 3.01
N GLU A 31 -12.82 3.88 4.19
CA GLU A 31 -13.46 5.02 4.88
C GLU A 31 -12.44 6.10 5.32
N ASN A 32 -11.30 6.21 4.64
CA ASN A 32 -10.22 7.15 4.98
C ASN A 32 -9.71 6.97 6.42
N LYS A 33 -9.62 5.72 6.88
CA LYS A 33 -9.11 5.37 8.20
C LYS A 33 -7.59 5.43 8.23
N ASN A 34 -7.07 5.83 9.38
CA ASN A 34 -5.64 5.86 9.68
C ASN A 34 -5.28 4.65 10.55
N TYR A 35 -4.26 3.92 10.14
CA TYR A 35 -3.75 2.73 10.82
C TYR A 35 -2.24 2.84 11.08
N LYS A 36 -1.73 2.00 11.96
CA LYS A 36 -0.31 1.68 12.14
C LYS A 36 -0.10 0.17 12.06
N ILE A 37 1.17 -0.25 11.97
CA ILE A 37 1.53 -1.66 12.15
C ILE A 37 1.02 -2.15 13.51
N GLY A 38 0.42 -3.35 13.51
CA GLY A 38 -0.23 -3.97 14.67
C GLY A 38 -1.71 -3.65 14.81
N ASP A 39 -2.27 -2.71 14.04
CA ASP A 39 -3.70 -2.44 14.07
C ASP A 39 -4.50 -3.51 13.31
N LYS A 40 -5.71 -3.77 13.78
CA LYS A 40 -6.67 -4.64 13.11
C LYS A 40 -7.49 -3.85 12.09
N LEU A 41 -7.62 -4.39 10.87
CA LEU A 41 -8.48 -3.85 9.83
C LEU A 41 -9.94 -3.91 10.26
N ASN A 42 -10.63 -2.82 9.98
CA ASN A 42 -12.08 -2.76 10.08
C ASN A 42 -12.71 -3.26 8.77
N TRP A 43 -13.69 -4.15 8.87
CA TRP A 43 -14.48 -4.68 7.74
C TRP A 43 -15.95 -4.26 7.79
N ASP A 44 -16.36 -3.55 8.82
CA ASP A 44 -17.70 -3.01 9.00
C ASP A 44 -17.78 -1.65 8.31
N GLY A 45 -18.08 -1.67 7.01
CA GLY A 45 -18.22 -0.46 6.20
C GLY A 45 -19.11 -0.67 4.99
N SER A 46 -19.63 0.44 4.46
CA SER A 46 -20.50 0.44 3.27
C SER A 46 -19.80 -0.04 1.99
N LYS A 47 -18.47 0.06 1.95
CA LYS A 47 -17.63 -0.38 0.85
C LYS A 47 -16.36 -1.05 1.38
N CYS A 48 -16.27 -2.35 1.20
CA CYS A 48 -15.08 -3.12 1.55
C CYS A 48 -14.28 -3.52 0.30
N ARG A 49 -12.96 -3.59 0.45
CA ARG A 49 -12.07 -4.17 -0.56
C ARG A 49 -11.18 -5.23 0.09
N PRO A 50 -11.11 -6.46 -0.45
CA PRO A 50 -12.11 -7.08 -1.34
C PRO A 50 -13.54 -6.97 -0.78
N SER A 51 -14.53 -7.15 -1.65
CA SER A 51 -15.96 -7.08 -1.28
C SER A 51 -16.35 -8.14 -0.24
N VAL A 52 -15.60 -9.25 -0.18
CA VAL A 52 -15.74 -10.31 0.80
C VAL A 52 -14.44 -10.40 1.60
N ARG A 53 -14.54 -10.33 2.93
CA ARG A 53 -13.41 -10.55 3.84
C ARG A 53 -12.84 -11.96 3.62
N PRO A 54 -11.52 -12.14 3.40
CA PRO A 54 -10.90 -13.46 3.37
C PRO A 54 -11.18 -14.24 4.65
N ALA A 55 -11.39 -15.56 4.56
CA ALA A 55 -11.80 -16.39 5.71
C ALA A 55 -10.90 -16.18 6.95
N ASP A 56 -9.59 -16.17 6.73
CA ASP A 56 -8.58 -16.00 7.79
C ASP A 56 -8.11 -14.54 7.95
N GLY A 57 -8.72 -13.58 7.26
CA GLY A 57 -8.30 -12.18 7.29
C GLY A 57 -6.90 -11.90 6.72
N ASN A 58 -6.28 -12.89 6.07
CA ASN A 58 -4.96 -12.79 5.45
C ASN A 58 -5.07 -12.16 4.07
N ILE A 59 -4.29 -11.11 3.80
CA ILE A 59 -4.23 -10.45 2.50
C ILE A 59 -2.96 -9.63 2.34
N LYS A 60 -2.44 -9.59 1.11
CA LYS A 60 -1.41 -8.63 0.69
C LYS A 60 -2.02 -7.67 -0.32
N SER A 61 -1.65 -6.40 -0.23
CA SER A 61 -2.19 -5.37 -1.11
C SER A 61 -1.10 -4.37 -1.49
N ILE A 62 -1.21 -3.86 -2.71
CA ILE A 62 -0.38 -2.74 -3.15
C ILE A 62 -0.97 -1.45 -2.57
N GLY A 63 -0.14 -0.78 -1.77
CA GLY A 63 -0.33 0.59 -1.35
C GLY A 63 0.57 1.53 -2.15
N TYR A 64 0.32 2.82 -2.00
CA TYR A 64 1.00 3.87 -2.73
C TYR A 64 1.46 4.97 -1.79
N PHE A 65 2.65 5.52 -2.03
CA PHE A 65 3.20 6.61 -1.22
C PHE A 65 4.07 7.54 -2.06
N ASN A 66 4.31 8.74 -1.52
CA ASN A 66 5.23 9.71 -2.09
C ASN A 66 6.46 9.85 -1.19
N CYS A 67 7.58 10.25 -1.78
CA CYS A 67 8.73 10.68 -1.00
C CYS A 67 8.44 12.07 -0.41
N ASP A 68 8.57 12.22 0.91
CA ASP A 68 8.35 13.51 1.60
C ASP A 68 9.53 14.48 1.48
N ASN A 69 10.70 14.00 1.03
CA ASN A 69 11.90 14.81 0.90
C ASN A 69 11.93 15.57 -0.43
N ILE A 70 11.60 16.87 -0.38
CA ILE A 70 11.66 17.78 -1.54
C ILE A 70 13.06 17.93 -2.16
N ARG A 71 14.13 17.60 -1.41
CA ARG A 71 15.53 17.68 -1.84
C ARG A 71 16.09 16.34 -2.30
N CYS A 72 15.24 15.33 -2.48
CA CYS A 72 15.66 14.03 -2.99
C CYS A 72 16.36 14.23 -4.36
N SER A 73 17.67 13.95 -4.40
CA SER A 73 18.58 14.33 -5.49
C SER A 73 18.32 13.59 -6.81
N THR A 74 17.56 12.50 -6.78
CA THR A 74 16.99 11.85 -7.96
C THR A 74 15.70 12.55 -8.37
N TRP A 75 15.71 13.88 -8.46
CA TRP A 75 14.51 14.72 -8.64
C TRP A 75 13.66 14.34 -9.87
N GLN A 76 14.25 13.63 -10.84
CA GLN A 76 13.55 13.04 -12.00
C GLN A 76 12.88 11.67 -11.71
N ASP A 77 13.37 10.89 -10.74
CA ASP A 77 12.81 9.58 -10.35
C ASP A 77 11.87 9.67 -9.13
N CYS A 78 12.06 10.66 -8.26
CA CYS A 78 11.32 10.79 -6.99
C CYS A 78 10.16 11.79 -7.05
N TYR A 79 10.03 12.57 -8.12
CA TYR A 79 8.95 13.53 -8.28
C TYR A 79 8.49 13.60 -9.74
N PRO A 80 7.21 13.33 -10.06
CA PRO A 80 6.14 12.76 -9.25
C PRO A 80 5.84 11.33 -9.69
N GLN A 81 6.73 10.37 -9.40
CA GLN A 81 6.37 8.96 -9.55
C GLN A 81 5.88 8.45 -8.20
N ILE A 82 4.56 8.23 -8.12
CA ILE A 82 3.93 7.49 -7.04
C ILE A 82 4.68 6.17 -6.88
N GLN A 83 5.18 5.90 -5.67
CA GLN A 83 5.88 4.65 -5.38
C GLN A 83 4.91 3.62 -4.82
N GLN A 84 5.24 2.34 -5.02
CA GLN A 84 4.43 1.23 -4.54
C GLN A 84 5.02 0.65 -3.25
N ALA A 85 4.15 0.26 -2.33
CA ALA A 85 4.48 -0.50 -1.15
C ALA A 85 3.62 -1.75 -1.09
N LEU A 86 4.16 -2.83 -0.53
CA LEU A 86 3.41 -4.03 -0.21
C LEU A 86 2.94 -3.93 1.24
N VAL A 87 1.62 -3.88 1.43
CA VAL A 87 0.97 -3.93 2.74
C VAL A 87 0.58 -5.38 3.01
N THR A 88 1.13 -5.97 4.07
CA THR A 88 0.82 -7.34 4.49
C THR A 88 -0.12 -7.32 5.70
N VAL A 89 -1.17 -8.12 5.61
CA VAL A 89 -2.19 -8.27 6.64
C VAL A 89 -2.34 -9.75 6.97
N GLU A 90 -2.25 -10.09 8.24
CA GLU A 90 -2.40 -11.46 8.75
C GLU A 90 -3.41 -11.47 9.90
N ASN A 91 -4.43 -12.33 9.83
CA ASN A 91 -5.52 -12.39 10.81
C ASN A 91 -6.20 -11.02 11.05
N ASP A 92 -6.42 -10.28 9.95
CA ASP A 92 -6.85 -8.88 9.91
C ASP A 92 -5.86 -7.87 10.50
N ILE A 93 -4.69 -8.25 10.99
CA ILE A 93 -3.73 -7.34 11.59
C ILE A 93 -2.73 -6.90 10.53
N ILE A 94 -2.49 -5.59 10.41
CA ILE A 94 -1.43 -5.09 9.53
C ILE A 94 -0.08 -5.45 10.15
N THR A 95 0.67 -6.35 9.52
CA THR A 95 1.92 -6.88 10.07
C THR A 95 3.16 -6.24 9.47
N ASP A 96 3.11 -5.82 8.21
CA ASP A 96 4.27 -5.26 7.52
C ASP A 96 3.89 -4.28 6.41
N VAL A 97 4.78 -3.31 6.16
CA VAL A 97 4.71 -2.39 5.03
C VAL A 97 6.13 -2.20 4.49
N CYS A 98 6.39 -2.70 3.29
CA CYS A 98 7.71 -2.62 2.66
C CYS A 98 7.65 -2.06 1.24
N VAL A 99 8.76 -1.50 0.75
CA VAL A 99 8.84 -0.99 -0.61
C VAL A 99 8.59 -2.14 -1.59
N PHE A 100 7.68 -1.92 -2.52
CA PHE A 100 7.42 -2.88 -3.60
C PHE A 100 8.07 -2.37 -4.88
N HIS A 101 8.99 -3.16 -5.40
CA HIS A 101 9.57 -2.96 -6.72
C HIS A 101 8.92 -3.96 -7.67
N GLU A 102 8.05 -3.51 -8.58
CA GLU A 102 7.67 -4.33 -9.72
C GLU A 102 8.96 -4.73 -10.45
N ARG A 103 9.21 -6.04 -10.58
CA ARG A 103 10.34 -6.53 -11.38
C ARG A 103 10.14 -6.06 -12.82
N ARG A 104 11.13 -5.38 -13.39
CA ARG A 104 11.19 -5.06 -14.82
C ARG A 104 11.14 -6.35 -15.65
N GLU A 105 10.43 -6.29 -16.77
CA GLU A 105 10.16 -7.33 -17.76
C GLU A 105 11.29 -8.35 -17.97
N GLY A 106 10.93 -9.65 -18.05
CA GLY A 106 11.88 -10.72 -18.42
C GLY A 106 11.70 -12.06 -17.69
N GLN A 107 10.72 -12.22 -16.80
CA GLN A 107 10.35 -13.52 -16.23
C GLN A 107 8.99 -13.95 -16.78
N ASN A 108 9.00 -15.07 -17.50
CA ASN A 108 7.86 -15.68 -18.16
C ASN A 108 6.68 -15.89 -17.19
N PHE A 109 5.58 -15.22 -17.54
CA PHE A 109 4.15 -15.45 -17.25
C PHE A 109 3.74 -15.85 -15.83
N ASP A 110 3.15 -14.90 -15.10
CA ASP A 110 1.88 -15.11 -14.41
C ASP A 110 1.06 -13.82 -14.46
N ILE A 111 -0.20 -13.93 -14.88
CA ILE A 111 -1.16 -12.81 -14.92
C ILE A 111 -1.77 -12.65 -13.52
N ILE A 112 -1.65 -11.46 -12.92
CA ILE A 112 -2.58 -11.00 -11.88
C ILE A 112 -3.02 -9.59 -12.27
N GLU A 113 -4.17 -9.48 -12.92
CA GLU A 113 -4.73 -8.21 -13.41
C GLU A 113 -6.27 -8.21 -13.23
N PRO A 114 -6.98 -7.07 -13.37
CA PRO A 114 -6.61 -5.67 -13.11
C PRO A 114 -7.81 -4.81 -12.58
N ASN A 115 -7.64 -3.48 -12.65
CA ASN A 115 -8.68 -2.44 -12.59
C ASN A 115 -10.04 -2.82 -13.23
N GLY A 116 -11.12 -2.28 -12.66
CA GLY A 116 -12.50 -2.62 -13.04
C GLY A 116 -13.08 -1.88 -14.26
N LEU A 117 -14.40 -2.07 -14.39
CA LEU A 117 -15.39 -1.49 -15.32
C LEU A 117 -15.63 -2.26 -16.63
N SER A 118 -16.94 -2.45 -16.86
CA SER A 118 -17.69 -3.13 -17.94
C SER A 118 -17.59 -4.65 -18.03
#